data_AF-A0A7C4IQQ0-F1
#
_entry.id   AF-A0A7C4IQQ0-F1
#
_cell.length_a   1.000
_cell.length_b   1.000
_cell.length_c   1.000
_cell.angle_alpha   90.00
_cell.angle_beta   90.00
_cell.angle_gamma   90.00
#
_symmetry.space_group_name_H-M   'P 1'
#
loop_
_entity.id
_entity.type
_entity.pdbx_description
1 polymer ?
#
loop_
_entity_poly.entity_id
_entity_poly.type
_entity_poly.pdbx_seq_one_letter_code
_entity_poly.pdbx_strand_id
1 'polypeptide(L)'
;MSRRTRARTVALQVLFQDDLNPQHNPADTDDLIVRRLREPELIAFGRELVAGVRRNRREIDDLLAGCAAHWSVHRMSATDRNVLRLGAYELLYTSTPPRAVIDEAVELAKRFGTAQSGAFVNGILDRLMRERRGGRPAADDSASVNRDAGASTAAPANARGNTPNAADTAASSEADPSPDTDIDADN
;
A
#
# COMPACT_ATOMS: atom_id res chain seq x y z
N MET A 1 3.96 -2.65 21.28
CA MET A 1 4.87 -1.84 20.44
C MET A 1 6.07 -1.43 21.26
N SER A 2 7.28 -1.53 20.70
CA SER A 2 8.47 -1.03 21.39
C SER A 2 8.51 0.50 21.40
N ARG A 3 9.35 1.08 22.28
CA ARG A 3 9.60 2.53 22.30
C ARG A 3 10.11 3.05 20.93
N ARG A 4 10.96 2.28 20.24
CA ARG A 4 11.45 2.66 18.90
C ARG A 4 10.38 2.50 17.80
N THR A 5 9.51 1.50 17.90
CA THR A 5 8.32 1.37 17.01
C THR A 5 7.44 2.61 17.10
N ARG A 6 7.26 3.16 18.32
CA ARG A 6 6.51 4.40 18.53
C ARG A 6 7.19 5.60 17.86
N ALA A 7 8.51 5.75 18.00
CA ALA A 7 9.27 6.80 17.33
C ALA A 7 9.17 6.69 15.79
N ARG A 8 9.30 5.49 15.22
CA ARG A 8 9.11 5.25 13.78
C ARG A 8 7.70 5.57 13.30
N THR A 9 6.69 5.24 14.10
CA THR A 9 5.29 5.59 13.81
C THR A 9 5.12 7.11 13.70
N VAL A 10 5.73 7.87 14.61
CA VAL A 10 5.65 9.34 14.59
C VAL A 10 6.45 9.91 13.41
N ALA A 11 7.63 9.37 13.11
CA ALA A 11 8.41 9.76 11.94
C ALA A 11 7.64 9.53 10.63
N LEU A 12 6.97 8.38 10.50
CA LEU A 12 6.10 8.07 9.36
C LEU A 12 4.97 9.10 9.21
N GLN A 13 4.33 9.50 10.32
CA GLN A 13 3.26 10.50 10.30
C GLN A 13 3.74 11.87 9.82
N VAL A 14 4.93 12.29 10.26
CA VAL A 14 5.57 13.53 9.81
C VAL A 14 5.87 13.47 8.32
N LEU A 15 6.54 12.42 7.84
CA LEU A 15 6.89 12.27 6.43
C LEU A 15 5.65 12.18 5.52
N PHE A 16 4.57 11.58 6.02
CA PHE A 16 3.29 11.56 5.32
C PHE A 16 2.67 12.96 5.21
N GLN A 17 2.75 13.77 6.27
CA GLN A 17 2.29 15.17 6.24
C GLN A 17 3.12 16.01 5.27
N ASP A 18 4.43 15.80 5.21
CA ASP A 18 5.34 16.43 4.23
C ASP A 18 4.91 16.16 2.79
N ASP A 19 4.56 14.90 2.51
CA ASP A 19 4.13 14.50 1.17
C ASP A 19 2.78 15.07 0.78
N LEU A 20 1.84 15.21 1.73
CA LEU A 20 0.50 15.73 1.46
C LEU A 20 0.45 17.26 1.42
N ASN A 21 1.38 17.95 2.08
CA ASN A 21 1.37 19.41 2.17
C ASN A 21 2.72 20.03 1.74
N PRO A 22 3.15 19.93 0.46
CA PRO A 22 4.50 20.33 0.05
C PRO A 22 4.92 21.78 0.35
N GLN A 23 3.95 22.67 0.63
CA GLN A 23 4.16 24.08 0.93
C GLN A 23 4.25 24.38 2.45
N HIS A 24 4.08 23.38 3.31
CA HIS A 24 4.13 23.60 4.76
C HIS A 24 5.57 23.89 5.21
N ASN A 25 5.71 24.60 6.34
CA ASN A 25 7.02 24.78 6.97
C ASN A 25 7.44 23.47 7.68
N PRO A 26 8.59 22.86 7.35
CA PRO A 26 9.07 21.63 8.01
C PRO A 26 9.15 21.74 9.54
N ALA A 27 9.41 22.93 10.06
CA ALA A 27 9.46 23.17 11.51
C ALA A 27 8.13 22.85 12.22
N ASP A 28 6.99 23.08 11.56
CA ASP A 28 5.67 22.83 12.14
C ASP A 28 5.41 21.33 12.32
N THR A 29 5.87 20.52 11.37
CA THR A 29 5.79 19.06 11.47
C THR A 29 6.82 18.46 12.44
N ASP A 30 7.96 19.12 12.65
CA ASP A 30 8.96 18.66 13.62
C ASP A 30 8.48 18.82 15.07
N ASP A 31 7.60 19.79 15.34
CA ASP A 31 6.94 19.95 16.64
C ASP A 31 6.05 18.75 16.99
N LEU A 32 5.49 18.05 15.98
CA LEU A 32 4.72 16.82 16.19
C LEU A 32 5.57 15.74 16.89
N ILE A 33 6.87 15.66 16.58
CA ILE A 33 7.79 14.69 17.18
C ILE A 33 7.91 14.95 18.68
N VAL A 34 8.14 16.21 19.05
CA VAL A 34 8.29 16.64 20.45
C VAL A 34 6.99 16.45 21.23
N ARG A 35 5.85 16.74 20.62
CA ARG A 35 4.53 16.56 21.27
C ARG A 35 4.16 15.11 21.49
N ARG A 36 4.56 14.21 20.58
CA ARG A 36 4.12 12.80 20.57
C ARG A 36 5.11 11.85 21.27
N LEU A 37 6.36 12.25 21.45
CA LEU A 37 7.41 11.48 22.11
C LEU A 37 7.85 12.21 23.38
N ARG A 38 7.91 11.50 24.51
CA ARG A 38 8.20 12.11 25.82
C ARG A 38 9.65 11.98 26.25
N GLU A 39 10.35 10.98 25.73
CA GLU A 39 11.73 10.66 26.11
C GLU A 39 12.70 11.39 25.16
N PRO A 40 13.71 12.12 25.67
CA PRO A 40 14.68 12.85 24.84
C PRO A 40 15.37 11.97 23.79
N GLU A 41 15.71 10.73 24.14
CA GLU A 41 16.31 9.77 23.22
C GLU A 41 15.39 9.39 22.06
N LEU A 42 14.08 9.25 22.33
CA LEU A 42 13.09 8.95 21.29
C LEU A 42 12.80 10.17 20.41
N ILE A 43 12.80 11.37 20.99
CA ILE A 43 12.69 12.62 20.23
C ILE A 43 13.88 12.75 19.28
N ALA A 44 15.09 12.52 19.78
CA ALA A 44 16.32 12.57 18.99
C ALA A 44 16.28 11.54 17.85
N PHE A 45 15.91 10.29 18.16
CA PHE A 45 15.78 9.23 17.17
C PHE A 45 14.70 9.56 16.11
N GLY A 46 13.52 10.04 16.52
CA GLY A 46 12.47 10.44 15.58
C GLY A 46 12.91 11.58 14.65
N ARG A 47 13.59 12.59 15.19
CA ARG A 47 14.16 13.70 14.41
C ARG A 47 15.22 13.23 13.43
N GLU A 48 16.11 12.33 13.87
CA GLU A 48 17.14 11.74 13.02
C GLU A 48 16.52 11.02 11.82
N LEU A 49 15.50 10.19 12.05
CA LEU A 49 14.78 9.49 10.98
C LEU A 49 14.19 10.46 9.96
N VAL A 50 13.43 11.46 10.42
CA VAL A 50 12.77 12.45 9.54
C VAL A 50 13.81 13.27 8.77
N ALA A 51 14.80 13.83 9.46
CA ALA A 51 15.84 14.65 8.84
C ALA A 51 16.69 13.83 7.85
N GLY A 52 16.96 12.58 8.18
CA GLY A 52 17.69 11.64 7.34
C GLY A 52 16.95 11.30 6.05
N VAL A 53 15.65 10.98 6.14
CA VAL A 53 14.81 10.75 4.96
C VAL A 53 14.72 12.01 4.11
N ARG A 54 14.46 13.19 4.69
CA ARG A 54 14.39 14.46 3.95
C ARG A 54 15.67 14.75 3.17
N ARG A 55 16.83 14.57 3.82
CA ARG A 55 18.16 14.84 3.24
C ARG A 55 18.47 13.92 2.06
N ASN A 56 18.12 12.65 2.17
CA ASN A 56 18.47 11.62 1.18
C ASN A 56 17.29 11.25 0.26
N ARG A 57 16.21 12.04 0.27
CA ARG A 57 14.95 11.70 -0.39
C ARG A 57 15.10 11.31 -1.86
N ARG A 58 15.87 12.09 -2.63
CA ARG A 58 16.07 11.83 -4.07
C ARG A 58 16.76 10.49 -4.30
N GLU A 59 17.90 10.26 -3.63
CA GLU A 59 18.64 8.99 -3.74
C GLU A 59 17.79 7.79 -3.31
N ILE A 60 17.06 7.92 -2.20
CA ILE A 60 16.15 6.88 -1.72
C ILE A 60 15.04 6.61 -2.74
N ASP A 61 14.41 7.64 -3.29
CA ASP A 61 13.32 7.51 -4.26
C ASP A 61 13.82 6.83 -5.55
N ASP A 62 15.02 7.18 -6.03
CA ASP A 62 15.65 6.57 -7.21
C ASP A 62 15.95 5.08 -7.00
N LEU A 63 16.51 4.72 -5.84
CA LEU A 63 16.79 3.32 -5.48
C LEU A 63 15.50 2.49 -5.36
N LEU A 64 14.46 3.06 -4.73
CA LEU A 64 13.16 2.42 -4.58
C LEU A 64 12.47 2.25 -5.94
N ALA A 65 12.59 3.22 -6.84
CA ALA A 65 12.05 3.13 -8.20
C ALA A 65 12.68 1.98 -8.99
N GLY A 66 14.01 1.79 -8.87
CA GLY A 66 14.72 0.66 -9.48
C GLY A 66 14.24 -0.70 -8.94
N CYS A 67 13.99 -0.79 -7.62
CA CYS A 67 13.46 -2.00 -7.00
C CYS A 67 12.00 -2.28 -7.39
N ALA A 68 11.22 -1.22 -7.63
CA ALA A 68 9.80 -1.27 -7.93
C ALA A 68 9.47 -1.37 -9.43
N ALA A 69 10.45 -1.58 -10.32
CA ALA A 69 10.29 -1.52 -11.77
C ALA A 69 9.18 -2.42 -12.38
N HIS A 70 8.72 -3.46 -11.65
CA HIS A 70 7.59 -4.32 -12.07
C HIS A 70 6.29 -4.07 -11.30
N TRP A 71 6.31 -3.16 -10.32
CA TRP A 71 5.13 -2.76 -9.60
C TRP A 71 4.52 -1.54 -10.28
N SER A 72 3.20 -1.54 -10.49
CA SER A 72 2.55 -0.40 -11.14
C SER A 72 2.76 0.87 -10.29
N VAL A 73 3.64 1.75 -10.76
CA VAL A 73 4.08 2.98 -10.07
C VAL A 73 2.88 3.89 -9.70
N HIS A 74 1.78 3.77 -10.43
CA HIS A 74 0.52 4.50 -10.17
C HIS A 74 -0.27 4.06 -8.92
N ARG A 75 0.12 3.00 -8.21
CA ARG A 75 -0.63 2.45 -7.05
C ARG A 75 0.03 2.63 -5.69
N MET A 76 1.21 3.25 -5.61
CA MET A 76 1.90 3.39 -4.33
C MET A 76 1.19 4.45 -3.49
N SER A 77 0.46 4.00 -2.46
CA SER A 77 -0.17 4.91 -1.51
C SER A 77 0.88 5.81 -0.86
N ALA A 78 0.50 7.02 -0.47
CA ALA A 78 1.41 7.91 0.25
C ALA A 78 1.94 7.23 1.54
N THR A 79 1.14 6.37 2.17
CA THR A 79 1.58 5.55 3.30
C THR A 79 2.69 4.59 2.92
N ASP A 80 2.48 3.72 1.92
CA ASP A 80 3.47 2.70 1.52
C ASP A 80 4.77 3.35 1.07
N ARG A 81 4.68 4.46 0.32
CA ARG A 81 5.83 5.25 -0.11
C ARG A 81 6.65 5.76 1.07
N ASN A 82 6.01 6.32 2.08
CA ASN A 82 6.73 6.84 3.25
C ASN A 82 7.25 5.75 4.18
N VAL A 83 6.58 4.58 4.25
CA VAL A 83 7.12 3.39 4.93
C VAL A 83 8.38 2.90 4.22
N LEU A 84 8.36 2.80 2.89
CA LEU A 84 9.51 2.40 2.08
C LEU A 84 10.67 3.37 2.25
N ARG A 85 10.42 4.68 2.20
CA ARG A 85 11.46 5.70 2.41
C ARG A 85 12.10 5.60 3.79
N LEU A 86 11.29 5.42 4.82
CA LEU A 86 11.77 5.28 6.20
C LEU A 86 12.62 4.01 6.36
N GLY A 87 12.12 2.87 5.87
CA GLY A 87 12.84 1.60 5.90
C GLY A 87 14.14 1.66 5.09
N ALA A 88 14.11 2.21 3.88
CA ALA A 88 15.29 2.41 3.06
C ALA A 88 16.31 3.31 3.77
N TYR A 89 15.90 4.45 4.33
CA TYR A 89 16.82 5.30 5.09
C TYR A 89 17.52 4.52 6.21
N GLU A 90 16.77 3.78 7.02
CA GLU A 90 17.35 3.00 8.11
C GLU A 90 18.32 1.93 7.61
N LEU A 91 17.99 1.23 6.51
CA LEU A 91 18.85 0.21 5.91
C LEU A 91 20.16 0.78 5.32
N LEU A 92 20.10 1.99 4.77
CA LEU A 92 21.18 2.56 3.97
C LEU A 92 22.13 3.44 4.80
N TYR A 93 21.61 4.10 5.85
CA TYR A 93 22.36 5.16 6.55
C TYR A 93 22.46 4.96 8.07
N THR A 94 21.87 3.89 8.64
CA THR A 94 21.95 3.62 10.08
C THR A 94 22.62 2.28 10.36
N SER A 95 23.06 2.09 11.61
CA SER A 95 23.60 0.81 12.08
C SER A 95 22.53 -0.17 12.57
N THR A 96 21.25 0.07 12.26
CA THR A 96 20.15 -0.79 12.70
C THR A 96 20.20 -2.13 11.96
N PRO A 97 20.06 -3.29 12.64
CA PRO A 97 20.09 -4.59 11.98
C PRO A 97 19.05 -4.68 10.85
N PRO A 98 19.42 -5.07 9.61
CA PRO A 98 18.51 -5.03 8.46
C PRO A 98 17.20 -5.76 8.67
N ARG A 99 17.23 -6.94 9.30
CA ARG A 99 16.03 -7.73 9.61
C ARG A 99 15.06 -6.96 10.51
N ALA A 100 15.58 -6.29 11.54
CA ALA A 100 14.75 -5.50 12.44
C ALA A 100 14.11 -4.29 11.74
N VAL A 101 14.82 -3.67 10.79
CA VAL A 101 14.27 -2.56 9.98
C VAL A 101 13.13 -3.06 9.09
N ILE A 102 13.33 -4.17 8.40
CA ILE A 102 12.31 -4.75 7.50
C ILE A 102 11.08 -5.19 8.29
N ASP A 103 11.26 -5.92 9.41
CA ASP A 103 10.16 -6.36 10.26
C ASP A 103 9.31 -5.17 10.76
N GLU A 104 9.96 -4.08 11.20
CA GLU A 104 9.27 -2.86 11.66
C GLU A 104 8.57 -2.13 10.50
N ALA A 105 9.19 -2.03 9.33
CA ALA A 105 8.57 -1.42 8.16
C ALA A 105 7.33 -2.20 7.69
N VAL A 106 7.41 -3.53 7.67
CA VAL A 106 6.27 -4.41 7.34
C VAL A 106 5.13 -4.25 8.34
N GLU A 107 5.44 -4.14 9.63
CA GLU A 107 4.43 -3.92 10.66
C GLU A 107 3.74 -2.55 10.50
N LEU A 108 4.50 -1.50 10.18
CA LEU A 108 3.93 -0.19 9.87
C LEU A 108 3.05 -0.23 8.63
N ALA A 109 3.48 -0.94 7.58
CA ALA A 109 2.72 -1.11 6.35
C ALA A 109 1.39 -1.85 6.58
N LYS A 110 1.40 -2.92 7.38
CA LYS A 110 0.17 -3.65 7.78
C LYS A 110 -0.78 -2.77 8.59
N ARG A 111 -0.24 -1.88 9.42
CA ARG A 111 -1.04 -1.03 10.31
C ARG A 111 -1.72 0.12 9.59
N PHE A 112 -1.04 0.75 8.63
CA PHE A 112 -1.50 2.00 8.01
C PHE A 112 -1.85 1.85 6.53
N GLY A 113 -1.43 0.77 5.88
CA GLY A 113 -1.67 0.49 4.48
C GLY A 113 -2.89 -0.40 4.26
N THR A 114 -2.87 -1.11 3.13
CA THR A 114 -3.89 -2.09 2.72
C THR A 114 -3.49 -3.51 3.10
N ALA A 115 -4.37 -4.49 2.86
CA ALA A 115 -4.07 -5.91 3.06
C ALA A 115 -2.81 -6.39 2.29
N GLN A 116 -2.47 -5.74 1.17
CA GLN A 116 -1.32 -6.10 0.34
C GLN A 116 -0.03 -5.35 0.73
N SER A 117 -0.13 -4.29 1.54
CA SER A 117 0.99 -3.39 1.86
C SER A 117 2.15 -4.09 2.57
N GLY A 118 1.88 -5.00 3.50
CA GLY A 118 2.93 -5.72 4.22
C GLY A 118 3.84 -6.55 3.30
N ALA A 119 3.24 -7.34 2.40
CA ALA A 119 3.99 -8.17 1.45
C ALA A 119 4.75 -7.31 0.42
N PHE A 120 4.10 -6.22 -0.05
CA PHE A 120 4.72 -5.27 -0.97
C PHE A 120 5.97 -4.61 -0.37
N VAL A 121 5.86 -4.04 0.84
CA VAL A 121 6.98 -3.39 1.53
C VAL A 121 8.12 -4.37 1.78
N ASN A 122 7.80 -5.59 2.23
CA ASN A 122 8.81 -6.63 2.44
C ASN A 122 9.59 -6.92 1.15
N GLY A 123 8.89 -7.17 0.05
CA GLY A 123 9.51 -7.53 -1.23
C GLY A 123 10.44 -6.44 -1.76
N ILE A 124 10.07 -5.16 -1.65
CA ILE A 124 10.89 -4.04 -2.11
C ILE A 124 12.13 -3.86 -1.23
N LEU A 125 12.00 -3.89 0.11
CA LEU A 125 13.15 -3.70 1.00
C LEU A 125 14.12 -4.88 0.96
N ASP A 126 13.62 -6.11 0.80
CA ASP A 126 14.47 -7.29 0.58
C ASP A 126 15.26 -7.16 -0.74
N ARG A 127 14.61 -6.69 -1.81
CA ARG A 127 15.27 -6.45 -3.10
C ARG A 127 16.38 -5.40 -2.98
N LEU A 128 16.09 -4.28 -2.33
CA LEU A 128 17.06 -3.21 -2.07
C LEU A 128 18.32 -3.76 -1.36
N MET A 129 18.13 -4.63 -0.36
CA MET A 129 19.23 -5.27 0.35
C MET A 129 20.04 -6.25 -0.50
N ARG A 130 19.40 -6.98 -1.44
CA ARG A 130 20.10 -7.87 -2.37
C ARG A 130 20.95 -7.09 -3.36
N GLU A 131 20.40 -6.02 -3.94
CA GLU A 131 21.12 -5.17 -4.90
C GLU A 131 22.34 -4.52 -4.23
N ARG A 132 22.22 -4.07 -2.98
CA ARG A 132 23.35 -3.57 -2.16
C ARG A 132 24.46 -4.60 -1.94
N ARG A 133 24.13 -5.89 -1.84
CA ARG A 133 25.10 -6.98 -1.61
C ARG A 133 25.75 -7.47 -2.91
N GLY A 134 25.50 -6.82 -4.05
CA GLY A 134 25.99 -7.26 -5.36
C GLY A 134 25.23 -8.46 -5.92
N GLY A 135 24.07 -8.80 -5.35
CA GLY A 135 23.23 -9.90 -5.81
C GLY A 135 22.53 -9.53 -7.11
N ARG A 136 22.88 -10.20 -8.20
CA ARG A 136 22.12 -10.18 -9.47
C ARG A 136 20.66 -10.56 -9.17
N PRO A 137 19.65 -9.90 -9.79
CA PRO A 137 18.26 -10.16 -9.45
C PRO A 137 17.91 -11.63 -9.70
N ALA A 138 17.49 -12.33 -8.64
CA ALA A 138 16.83 -13.62 -8.78
C ALA A 138 15.54 -13.39 -9.57
N ALA A 139 15.41 -14.11 -10.68
CA ALA A 139 14.25 -14.05 -11.55
C ALA A 139 12.97 -14.27 -10.74
N ASP A 140 12.06 -13.31 -10.91
CA ASP A 140 10.61 -13.34 -10.70
C ASP A 140 10.01 -14.61 -10.07
N ASP A 141 9.71 -14.55 -8.77
CA ASP A 141 8.82 -15.49 -8.06
C ASP A 141 7.44 -14.82 -7.85
N SER A 142 6.82 -14.37 -8.95
CA SER A 142 5.40 -14.01 -8.97
C SER A 142 4.56 -15.13 -9.62
N ALA A 143 4.70 -16.35 -9.08
CA ALA A 143 3.80 -17.48 -9.34
C ALA A 143 3.22 -18.04 -8.04
N SER A 144 2.62 -17.18 -7.20
CA SER A 144 1.81 -17.66 -6.07
C SER A 144 0.70 -16.69 -5.66
N VAL A 145 -0.05 -16.15 -6.64
CA VAL A 145 -1.38 -15.58 -6.37
C VAL A 145 -2.34 -15.97 -7.50
N ASN A 146 -2.80 -17.22 -7.50
CA ASN A 146 -4.19 -17.60 -7.80
C ASN A 146 -4.35 -19.12 -7.72
N ARG A 147 -4.77 -19.64 -6.57
CA ARG A 147 -5.39 -20.97 -6.45
C ARG A 147 -6.33 -20.98 -5.25
N ASP A 148 -7.46 -20.29 -5.39
CA ASP A 148 -8.69 -20.80 -4.81
C ASP A 148 -9.90 -20.40 -5.67
N ALA A 149 -10.13 -21.19 -6.72
CA ALA A 149 -11.38 -21.22 -7.46
C ALA A 149 -11.51 -22.58 -8.14
N GLY A 150 -12.34 -23.46 -7.57
CA GLY A 150 -13.13 -24.46 -8.31
C GLY A 150 -12.47 -25.79 -8.66
N ALA A 151 -12.75 -26.81 -7.85
CA ALA A 151 -12.90 -28.20 -8.30
C ALA A 151 -13.94 -28.86 -7.36
N SER A 152 -15.22 -28.90 -7.71
CA SER A 152 -15.85 -29.93 -8.56
C SER A 152 -15.46 -31.34 -8.13
N THR A 153 -16.30 -31.96 -7.30
CA THR A 153 -16.29 -33.39 -7.01
C THR A 153 -17.68 -33.99 -7.25
N ALA A 154 -17.73 -34.79 -8.32
CA ALA A 154 -18.45 -36.06 -8.45
C ALA A 154 -19.95 -36.16 -8.12
N ALA A 155 -20.74 -36.41 -9.16
CA ALA A 155 -21.96 -37.22 -9.11
C ALA A 155 -21.62 -38.71 -8.88
N PRO A 156 -22.55 -39.57 -8.40
CA PRO A 156 -23.53 -40.16 -9.33
C PRO A 156 -24.95 -40.48 -8.77
N ALA A 157 -25.86 -40.68 -9.74
CA ALA A 157 -27.02 -41.58 -9.79
C ALA A 157 -28.14 -41.53 -8.72
N ASN A 158 -29.36 -41.19 -9.14
CA ASN A 158 -30.46 -42.17 -9.23
C ASN A 158 -31.64 -41.67 -10.09
N ALA A 159 -32.36 -42.63 -10.68
CA ALA A 159 -33.45 -42.48 -11.64
C ALA A 159 -34.81 -42.14 -11.00
N ARG A 160 -35.70 -41.48 -11.78
CA ARG A 160 -37.06 -41.95 -12.19
C ARG A 160 -37.97 -40.79 -12.62
N GLY A 161 -38.53 -40.94 -13.83
CA GLY A 161 -39.90 -40.61 -14.25
C GLY A 161 -40.47 -39.22 -13.98
N ASN A 162 -40.82 -38.49 -15.05
CA ASN A 162 -42.20 -38.37 -15.57
C ASN A 162 -42.28 -37.19 -16.56
N THR A 163 -42.97 -37.38 -17.68
CA THR A 163 -43.34 -36.34 -18.68
C THR A 163 -44.78 -35.83 -18.39
N PRO A 164 -45.42 -34.99 -19.24
CA PRO A 164 -45.34 -33.52 -19.26
C PRO A 164 -46.74 -32.84 -19.20
N ASN A 165 -46.83 -31.52 -19.01
CA ASN A 165 -47.94 -30.63 -19.48
C ASN A 165 -47.59 -29.16 -19.15
N ALA A 166 -47.55 -28.19 -20.07
CA ALA A 166 -48.57 -27.56 -20.94
C ALA A 166 -49.28 -26.35 -20.29
N ALA A 167 -49.60 -25.38 -21.17
CA ALA A 167 -50.30 -24.10 -20.95
C ALA A 167 -49.45 -23.01 -20.27
N ASP A 168 -49.50 -21.73 -20.63
CA ASP A 168 -50.42 -20.90 -21.43
C ASP A 168 -49.60 -19.64 -21.82
N THR A 169 -49.51 -19.22 -23.08
CA THR A 169 -50.43 -18.32 -23.83
C THR A 169 -50.50 -16.88 -23.32
N ALA A 170 -50.46 -15.97 -24.32
CA ALA A 170 -50.89 -14.57 -24.36
C ALA A 170 -49.85 -13.52 -23.92
N ALA A 171 -49.23 -12.78 -24.85
CA ALA A 171 -49.78 -11.71 -25.72
C ALA A 171 -49.62 -10.34 -25.02
N SER A 172 -48.72 -9.50 -25.55
CA SER A 172 -49.09 -8.31 -26.37
C SER A 172 -49.15 -7.07 -25.46
N SER A 173 -48.77 -5.84 -25.82
CA SER A 173 -48.29 -5.19 -27.03
C SER A 173 -48.07 -3.70 -26.64
N GLU A 174 -47.21 -2.98 -27.38
CA GLU A 174 -47.26 -1.51 -27.65
C GLU A 174 -47.09 -0.52 -26.47
N ALA A 175 -46.51 0.68 -26.62
CA ALA A 175 -45.81 1.36 -27.70
C ALA A 175 -45.03 2.57 -27.12
N ASP A 176 -44.01 2.98 -27.86
CA ASP A 176 -43.34 4.31 -27.93
C ASP A 176 -44.36 5.44 -28.27
N PRO A 177 -44.07 6.77 -28.31
CA PRO A 177 -42.81 7.51 -28.10
C PRO A 177 -42.91 8.82 -27.25
N SER A 178 -41.75 9.47 -27.07
CA SER A 178 -41.56 10.87 -26.60
C SER A 178 -42.29 11.92 -27.48
N PRO A 179 -42.46 13.20 -27.08
CA PRO A 179 -41.37 14.20 -27.11
C PRO A 179 -41.44 15.42 -26.14
N ASP A 180 -40.32 16.13 -26.11
CA ASP A 180 -39.99 17.56 -25.81
C ASP A 180 -41.04 18.56 -25.29
N THR A 181 -40.61 19.37 -24.31
CA THR A 181 -40.68 20.87 -24.27
C THR A 181 -39.97 21.34 -22.98
N ASP A 182 -38.81 22.02 -23.01
CA ASP A 182 -38.54 23.46 -23.26
C ASP A 182 -39.18 24.44 -22.24
N ILE A 183 -38.45 25.56 -21.94
CA ILE A 183 -38.87 26.84 -21.29
C ILE A 183 -38.78 26.86 -19.73
N ASP A 184 -38.16 27.80 -18.99
CA ASP A 184 -37.55 29.15 -19.13
C ASP A 184 -36.58 29.36 -17.91
N ALA A 185 -35.44 30.04 -17.96
CA ALA A 185 -35.19 31.50 -18.01
C ALA A 185 -35.74 32.35 -16.82
N ASP A 186 -34.83 33.17 -16.27
CA ASP A 186 -34.98 34.31 -15.33
C ASP A 186 -35.35 34.08 -13.84
N ASN A 187 -34.35 34.27 -12.95
CA ASN A 187 -34.22 35.47 -12.09
C ASN A 187 -32.93 35.44 -11.25
#